data_AF-A0A920YSR5-F1
#
_entry.id   AF-A0A920YSR5-F1
#
_cell.length_a   1.000
_cell.length_b   1.000
_cell.length_c   1.000
_cell.angle_alpha   90.00
_cell.angle_beta   90.00
_cell.angle_gamma   90.00
#
_symmetry.space_group_name_H-M   'P 1'
#
loop_
_entity.id
_entity.type
_entity.pdbx_description
1 polymer ?
#
loop_
_entity_poly.entity_id
_entity_poly.type
_entity_poly.pdbx_seq_one_letter_code
_entity_poly.pdbx_strand_id
1 'polypeptide(L)' 'MPGAPNLSFGFNKNGFTINGKKFHPLNMSFKGLKLESDRELAPVDPIDILNTLTSLNTRDATDAGKINALKTIIKLTNP' A
#
# COMPACT_ATOMS: atom_id res chain seq x y z
N MET A 1 -8.38 15.94 -30.47
CA MET A 1 -8.01 14.74 -29.71
C MET A 1 -7.22 15.19 -28.50
N PRO A 2 -7.68 14.99 -27.25
CA PRO A 2 -6.82 15.26 -26.10
C PRO A 2 -5.74 14.18 -26.09
N GLY A 3 -4.49 14.57 -26.37
CA GLY A 3 -3.34 13.68 -26.36
C GLY A 3 -3.19 13.02 -24.99
N ALA A 4 -2.81 11.75 -24.97
CA ALA A 4 -2.55 11.03 -23.73
C ALA A 4 -1.59 11.87 -22.86
N PRO A 5 -1.88 12.04 -21.56
CA PRO A 5 -0.99 12.80 -20.68
C PRO A 5 0.38 12.13 -20.69
N ASN A 6 1.43 12.89 -21.01
CA ASN A 6 2.81 12.42 -20.93
C ASN A 6 3.16 12.14 -19.46
N LEU A 7 3.03 10.87 -19.05
CA LEU A 7 3.45 10.38 -17.75
C LEU A 7 4.98 10.29 -17.73
N SER A 8 5.62 11.06 -16.85
CA SER A 8 7.05 11.00 -16.59
C SER A 8 7.31 10.20 -15.31
N PHE A 9 8.22 9.23 -15.38
CA PHE A 9 8.61 8.39 -14.25
C PHE A 9 10.08 8.66 -13.89
N GLY A 10 10.41 8.71 -12.60
CA GLY A 10 11.79 8.95 -12.16
C GLY A 10 12.03 8.59 -10.69
N PHE A 11 13.27 8.73 -10.24
CA PHE A 11 13.68 8.51 -8.85
C PHE A 11 14.43 9.74 -8.33
N ASN A 12 14.15 10.15 -7.09
CA ASN A 12 14.92 11.16 -6.38
C ASN A 12 15.29 10.68 -4.97
N LYS A 13 15.94 11.53 -4.17
CA LYS A 13 16.34 11.23 -2.79
C LYS A 13 15.16 10.79 -1.89
N ASN A 14 13.93 11.12 -2.28
CA ASN A 14 12.71 10.83 -1.54
C ASN A 14 11.92 9.65 -2.13
N GLY A 15 12.47 8.94 -3.12
CA GLY A 15 11.91 7.71 -3.69
C GLY A 15 11.42 7.84 -5.14
N PHE A 16 10.52 6.94 -5.52
CA PHE A 16 9.90 6.90 -6.85
C PHE A 16 8.98 8.12 -7.05
N THR A 17 8.99 8.67 -8.26
CA THR A 17 8.24 9.86 -8.63
C THR A 17 7.47 9.65 -9.92
N ILE A 18 6.26 10.20 -9.98
CA ILE A 18 5.42 10.29 -11.18
C ILE A 18 5.13 11.77 -11.42
N ASN A 19 5.46 12.28 -12.61
CA ASN A 19 5.35 13.69 -13.00
C ASN A 19 6.07 14.63 -12.00
N GLY A 20 7.24 14.22 -11.52
CA GLY A 20 8.05 14.97 -10.56
C GLY A 20 7.51 15.00 -9.13
N LYS A 21 6.33 14.42 -8.87
CA LYS A 21 5.76 14.27 -7.52
C LYS A 21 6.12 12.92 -6.94
N LYS A 22 6.39 12.86 -5.63
CA LYS A 22 6.59 11.60 -4.91
C LYS A 22 5.39 10.69 -5.12
N PHE A 23 5.63 9.45 -5.51
CA PHE A 23 4.58 8.45 -5.64
C PHE A 23 3.95 8.20 -4.28
N HIS A 24 2.62 8.25 -4.24
CA HIS A 24 1.84 7.83 -3.09
C HIS A 24 0.88 6.74 -3.55
N PRO A 25 0.97 5.50 -3.02
CA PRO A 25 0.23 4.36 -3.55
C PRO A 25 -1.29 4.49 -3.41
N LEU A 26 -1.75 5.33 -2.48
CA LEU A 26 -3.18 5.63 -2.32
C LEU A 26 -3.64 6.82 -3.18
N ASN A 27 -2.73 7.50 -3.87
CA ASN A 27 -3.11 8.61 -4.74
C ASN A 27 -3.41 8.05 -6.13
N MET A 28 -4.70 7.94 -6.44
CA MET A 28 -5.19 7.43 -7.71
C MET A 28 -6.01 8.50 -8.41
N SER A 29 -5.74 8.70 -9.70
CA SER A 29 -6.55 9.57 -10.57
C SER A 29 -7.23 8.72 -11.64
N PHE A 30 -8.56 8.72 -11.67
CA PHE A 30 -9.34 8.01 -12.68
C PHE A 30 -10.51 8.86 -13.18
N LYS A 31 -10.63 9.02 -14.50
CA LYS A 31 -11.72 9.77 -15.17
C LYS A 31 -11.99 11.16 -14.55
N GLY A 32 -10.94 11.91 -14.20
CA GLY A 32 -11.05 13.24 -13.62
C GLY A 32 -11.34 13.30 -12.12
N LEU A 33 -11.60 12.15 -11.47
CA LEU A 33 -11.67 12.03 -10.02
C LEU A 33 -10.28 11.75 -9.48
N LYS A 34 -9.86 12.53 -8.48
CA LYS A 34 -8.54 12.48 -7.87
C LYS A 34 -8.70 12.11 -6.40
N LEU A 35 -8.28 10.90 -6.05
CA LEU A 35 -8.13 10.48 -4.66
C LEU A 35 -6.71 10.85 -4.24
N GLU A 36 -6.59 11.71 -3.24
CA GLU A 36 -5.32 12.04 -2.60
C GLU A 36 -5.45 11.71 -1.12
N SER A 37 -4.43 11.10 -0.55
CA SER A 37 -4.34 10.84 0.88
C SER A 37 -3.27 11.75 1.48
N ASP A 38 -3.67 12.54 2.47
CA ASP A 38 -2.75 13.38 3.26
C ASP A 38 -2.14 12.61 4.43
N ARG A 39 -2.51 11.34 4.62
CA ARG A 39 -1.92 10.49 5.65
C ARG A 39 -0.53 10.09 5.23
N GLU A 40 0.45 10.38 6.07
CA GLU A 40 1.77 9.78 5.94
C GLU A 40 1.61 8.26 5.99
N LEU A 41 2.03 7.59 4.92
CA LEU A 41 2.08 6.14 4.88
C LEU A 41 3.13 5.69 5.89
N ALA A 42 2.70 5.20 7.05
CA ALA A 42 3.60 4.58 8.01
C ALA A 42 4.23 3.36 7.33
N PRO A 43 5.56 3.35 7.11
CA PRO A 43 6.21 2.21 6.49
C PRO A 43 6.11 1.02 7.44
N VAL A 44 5.42 -0.03 7.00
CA VAL A 44 5.40 -1.31 7.72
C VAL A 44 6.65 -2.10 7.36
N ASP A 45 7.27 -2.71 8.35
CA ASP A 45 8.30 -3.71 8.12
C ASP A 45 7.69 -4.94 7.42
N PRO A 46 8.08 -5.25 6.17
CA PRO A 46 7.57 -6.41 5.46
C PRO A 46 7.78 -7.74 6.22
N ILE A 47 8.80 -7.81 7.08
CA ILE A 47 9.10 -9.00 7.89
C ILE A 47 7.99 -9.26 8.93
N ASP A 48 7.40 -8.22 9.50
CA ASP A 48 6.32 -8.37 10.49
C ASP A 48 5.04 -8.92 9.85
N ILE A 49 4.73 -8.49 8.62
CA ILE A 49 3.63 -9.04 7.84
C ILE A 49 3.90 -10.52 7.54
N LEU A 50 5.12 -10.85 7.11
CA LEU A 50 5.49 -12.22 6.76
C LEU A 50 5.44 -13.15 7.97
N ASN A 51 5.94 -12.69 9.13
CA ASN A 51 5.87 -13.42 10.39
C ASN A 51 4.41 -13.70 10.78
N THR A 52 3.54 -12.68 10.67
CA THR A 52 2.12 -12.85 10.97
C THR A 52 1.46 -13.88 10.04
N LEU A 53 1.72 -13.82 8.74
CA LEU A 53 1.17 -14.76 7.75
C LEU A 53 1.69 -16.19 7.91
N THR A 54 2.97 -16.34 8.25
CA THR A 54 3.62 -17.65 8.39
C THR A 54 3.36 -18.31 9.75
N SER A 55 3.09 -17.52 10.78
CA SER A 55 2.71 -18.03 12.11
C SER A 55 1.38 -18.80 12.09
N LEU A 56 0.54 -18.60 11.08
CA LEU A 56 -0.72 -19.29 10.92
C LEU A 56 -0.55 -20.48 9.96
N ASN A 57 -0.79 -21.70 10.44
CA ASN A 57 -0.94 -22.85 9.53
C ASN A 57 -2.28 -22.70 8.78
N THR A 58 -2.24 -22.11 7.58
CA THR A 58 -3.42 -21.73 6.81
C THR A 58 -4.32 -22.90 6.41
N ARG A 59 -3.77 -24.11 6.33
CA ARG A 59 -4.53 -25.33 5.99
C ARG A 59 -5.43 -25.80 7.12
N ASP A 60 -4.97 -25.63 8.37
CA ASP A 60 -5.64 -26.15 9.57
C ASP A 60 -6.25 -25.04 10.44
N ALA A 61 -6.06 -23.78 10.07
CA ALA A 61 -6.56 -22.64 10.83
C ALA A 61 -8.08 -22.49 10.71
N THR A 62 -8.71 -22.28 11.87
CA THR A 62 -10.12 -21.88 11.95
C THR A 62 -10.34 -20.52 11.31
N ASP A 63 -11.57 -20.24 10.88
CA ASP A 63 -11.92 -18.93 10.32
C ASP A 63 -11.64 -17.80 11.31
N ALA A 64 -11.87 -18.03 12.61
CA ALA A 64 -11.50 -17.09 13.66
C ALA A 64 -9.99 -16.82 13.71
N GLY A 65 -9.15 -17.86 13.54
CA GLY A 65 -7.70 -17.71 13.47
C GLY A 65 -7.25 -16.89 12.27
N LYS A 66 -7.83 -17.17 11.09
CA LYS A 66 -7.57 -16.39 9.86
C LYS A 66 -7.98 -14.93 10.01
N ILE A 67 -9.16 -14.67 10.56
CA ILE A 67 -9.66 -13.31 10.83
C ILE A 67 -8.73 -12.56 11.79
N ASN A 68 -8.22 -13.22 12.83
CA ASN A 68 -7.31 -12.60 13.78
C ASN A 68 -5.96 -12.27 13.15
N ALA A 69 -5.39 -13.13 12.30
CA ALA A 69 -4.17 -12.84 11.56
C ALA A 69 -4.34 -11.60 10.66
N LEU A 70 -5.46 -11.51 9.93
CA LEU A 70 -5.77 -10.35 9.11
C LEU A 70 -5.93 -9.07 9.94
N LYS A 71 -6.60 -9.14 11.09
CA LYS A 71 -6.70 -7.99 12.03
C LYS A 71 -5.35 -7.53 12.53
N THR A 72 -4.42 -8.44 12.81
CA THR A 72 -3.05 -8.10 13.22
C THR A 72 -2.30 -7.38 12.11
N ILE A 73 -2.38 -7.88 10.86
CA ILE A 73 -1.78 -7.20 9.71
C ILE A 73 -2.36 -5.79 9.53
N ILE A 74 -3.68 -5.64 9.63
CA ILE A 74 -4.34 -4.34 9.51
C ILE A 74 -3.82 -3.35 10.57
N LYS A 75 -3.68 -3.80 11.83
CA LYS A 75 -3.11 -2.97 12.91
C LYS A 75 -1.67 -2.55 12.62
N LEU A 76 -0.84 -3.45 12.10
CA LEU A 76 0.53 -3.13 11.72
C LEU A 76 0.57 -2.08 10.60
N THR A 77 -0.36 -2.18 9.63
CA THR A 77 -0.44 -1.28 8.46
C THR A 77 -1.18 0.04 8.67
N ASN A 78 -1.82 0.21 9.82
CA ASN A 78 -2.52 1.43 10.18
C ASN A 78 -2.31 1.71 11.68
N PRO A 79 -1.06 2.07 12.07
CA PRO A 79 -0.71 2.41 13.44
C PRO A 79 -1.40 3.69 13.93
#